data_AF-A0A5B7GZB9-F1
#
_entry.id   AF-A0A5B7GZB9-F1
#
_cell.length_a   1.000
_cell.length_b   1.000
_cell.length_c   1.000
_cell.angle_alpha   90.00
_cell.angle_beta   90.00
_cell.angle_gamma   90.00
#
_symmetry.space_group_name_H-M   'P 1'
#
loop_
_entity.id
_entity.type
_entity.pdbx_description
1 polymer ?
#
loop_
_entity_poly.entity_id
_entity_poly.type
_entity_poly.pdbx_seq_one_letter_code
_entity_poly.pdbx_strand_id
1 'polypeptide(L)'
;MTAEQTLKHPWMSPQSSQQEEERRYAQTNMDNFKSYQARRRWKHSVRVVTLCNRLSRSAKLRSQSAELLDTRSSAITLQEDQVSGGCSAQGCVVCLFTVFCMHD
;
A
#
# COMPACT_ATOMS: atom_id res chain seq x y z
N MET A 1 25.32 23.54 -1.36
CA MET A 1 24.13 24.09 -2.03
C MET A 1 23.10 24.38 -0.97
N THR A 2 22.73 25.64 -0.77
CA THR A 2 21.60 26.04 0.09
C THR A 2 20.34 26.24 -0.75
N ALA A 3 19.16 26.14 -0.15
CA ALA A 3 17.89 26.32 -0.86
C ALA A 3 17.81 27.68 -1.57
N GLU A 4 18.34 28.74 -0.97
CA GLU A 4 18.41 30.09 -1.55
C GLU A 4 19.25 30.17 -2.83
N GLN A 5 20.34 29.40 -2.90
CA GLN A 5 21.17 29.32 -4.10
C GLN A 5 20.45 28.59 -5.22
N THR A 6 19.68 27.55 -4.89
CA THR A 6 18.87 26.82 -5.88
C THR A 6 17.82 27.74 -6.48
N LEU A 7 17.11 28.55 -5.67
CA LEU A 7 16.09 29.51 -6.13
C LEU A 7 16.61 30.52 -7.17
N LYS A 8 17.89 30.88 -7.11
CA LYS A 8 18.55 31.78 -8.06
C LYS A 8 19.02 31.08 -9.34
N HIS A 9 18.82 29.77 -9.47
CA HIS A 9 19.24 29.02 -10.64
C HIS A 9 18.40 29.40 -11.87
N PRO A 10 19.00 29.58 -13.06
CA PRO A 10 18.29 30.00 -14.28
C PRO A 10 17.09 29.12 -14.65
N TRP A 11 17.15 27.83 -14.31
CA TRP A 11 16.02 26.92 -14.50
C TRP A 11 14.79 27.27 -13.66
N MET A 12 14.97 27.81 -12.46
CA MET A 12 13.87 28.21 -11.56
C MET A 12 13.53 29.71 -11.65
N SER A 13 14.51 30.57 -11.94
CA SER A 13 14.31 32.00 -12.19
C SER A 13 14.99 32.38 -13.52
N PRO A 14 14.26 32.36 -14.66
CA PRO A 14 14.83 32.78 -15.94
C PRO A 14 15.10 34.28 -15.92
N GLN A 15 16.21 34.71 -16.52
CA GLN A 15 16.52 36.15 -16.64
C GLN A 15 16.39 36.66 -18.09
N SER A 16 16.23 35.75 -19.05
CA SER A 16 16.11 36.05 -20.48
C SER A 16 14.90 35.33 -21.08
N SER A 17 14.26 35.95 -22.07
CA SER A 17 13.15 35.37 -22.84
C SER A 17 13.53 34.06 -23.55
N GLN A 18 14.78 33.93 -24.00
CA GLN A 18 15.29 32.69 -24.61
C GLN A 18 15.30 31.51 -23.64
N GLN A 19 15.63 31.74 -22.36
CA GLN A 19 15.64 30.70 -21.33
C GLN A 19 14.23 30.26 -20.96
N GLU A 20 13.27 31.19 -21.02
CA GLU A 20 11.86 30.89 -20.80
C GLU A 20 11.27 30.04 -21.93
N GLU A 21 11.63 30.36 -23.16
CA GLU A 21 11.25 29.61 -24.35
C GLU A 21 11.87 28.20 -24.35
N GLU A 22 13.16 28.06 -24.04
CA GLU A 22 13.83 26.76 -23.90
C GLU A 22 13.16 25.89 -22.81
N ARG A 23 12.82 26.48 -21.66
CA ARG A 23 12.06 25.78 -20.61
C ARG A 23 10.68 25.33 -21.11
N ARG A 24 10.01 26.16 -21.90
CA ARG A 24 8.69 25.85 -22.47
C ARG A 24 8.75 24.66 -23.43
N TYR A 25 9.82 24.54 -24.21
CA TYR A 25 10.04 23.41 -25.13
C TYR A 25 10.54 22.15 -24.44
N ALA A 26 11.17 22.26 -23.28
CA ALA A 26 11.61 21.14 -22.46
C ALA A 26 10.41 20.40 -21.85
N GLN A 27 9.73 19.59 -22.67
CA GLN A 27 8.62 18.77 -22.24
C GLN A 27 9.10 17.62 -21.34
N THR A 28 8.44 17.44 -20.20
CA THR A 28 8.66 16.27 -19.36
C THR A 28 8.06 15.04 -20.04
N ASN A 29 8.77 13.91 -20.03
CA ASN A 29 8.26 12.66 -20.56
C ASN A 29 7.11 12.13 -19.66
N MET A 30 5.89 12.45 -20.03
CA MET A 30 4.68 12.13 -19.27
C MET A 30 4.42 10.63 -19.20
N ASP A 31 4.78 9.87 -20.24
CA ASP A 31 4.53 8.44 -20.30
C ASP A 31 5.38 7.67 -19.29
N ASN A 32 6.65 8.06 -19.16
CA ASN A 32 7.54 7.53 -18.12
C ASN A 32 7.07 7.94 -16.72
N PHE A 33 6.56 9.17 -16.55
CA PHE A 33 6.04 9.63 -15.26
C PHE A 33 4.78 8.86 -14.85
N LYS A 34 3.82 8.67 -15.76
CA LYS A 34 2.61 7.86 -15.54
C LYS A 34 3.00 6.42 -15.20
N SER A 35 3.86 5.81 -16.00
CA SER A 35 4.36 4.45 -15.76
C SER A 35 5.08 4.31 -14.42
N TYR A 36 5.86 5.32 -14.01
CA TYR A 36 6.52 5.35 -12.71
C TYR A 36 5.50 5.43 -11.57
N GLN A 37 4.50 6.30 -11.69
CA GLN A 37 3.45 6.46 -10.67
C GLN A 37 2.61 5.18 -10.53
N ALA A 38 2.26 4.53 -11.64
CA ALA A 38 1.60 3.22 -11.64
C ALA A 38 2.44 2.17 -10.90
N ARG A 39 3.73 2.04 -11.22
CA ARG A 39 4.65 1.14 -10.50
C ARG A 39 4.78 1.48 -9.02
N ARG A 40 4.84 2.76 -8.67
CA ARG A 40 4.96 3.23 -7.27
C ARG A 40 3.73 2.82 -6.47
N ARG A 41 2.53 3.04 -7.03
CA ARG A 41 1.27 2.62 -6.41
C ARG A 41 1.19 1.10 -6.27
N TRP A 42 1.51 0.35 -7.33
CA TRP A 42 1.54 -1.12 -7.29
C TRP A 42 2.44 -1.65 -6.17
N LYS A 43 3.68 -1.14 -6.04
CA LYS A 43 4.59 -1.52 -4.95
C LYS A 43 4.01 -1.23 -3.57
N HIS A 44 3.29 -0.12 -3.41
CA HIS A 44 2.64 0.21 -2.15
C HIS A 44 1.52 -0.78 -1.82
N SER A 45 0.64 -1.09 -2.78
CA SER A 45 -0.43 -2.08 -2.61
C SER A 45 0.11 -3.46 -2.23
N VAL A 46 1.18 -3.93 -2.90
CA VAL A 46 1.84 -5.19 -2.56
C VAL A 46 2.37 -5.20 -1.12
N ARG A 47 2.97 -4.09 -0.66
CA ARG A 47 3.45 -3.96 0.73
C ARG A 47 2.31 -4.04 1.73
N VAL A 48 1.20 -3.35 1.47
CA VAL A 48 0.01 -3.36 2.33
C VAL A 48 -0.57 -4.77 2.42
N VAL A 49 -0.81 -5.43 1.27
CA VAL A 49 -1.36 -6.79 1.25
C VAL A 49 -0.43 -7.78 1.97
N THR A 50 0.88 -7.66 1.76
CA THR A 50 1.87 -8.51 2.43
C THR A 50 1.84 -8.31 3.95
N LEU A 51 1.74 -7.06 4.42
CA LEU A 51 1.61 -6.74 5.84
C LEU A 51 0.32 -7.33 6.41
N CYS A 52 -0.81 -7.10 5.75
CA CYS A 52 -2.10 -7.66 6.16
C CYS A 52 -2.04 -9.19 6.23
N ASN A 53 -1.45 -9.86 5.24
CA ASN A 53 -1.30 -11.32 5.24
C ASN A 53 -0.43 -11.82 6.40
N ARG A 54 0.67 -11.12 6.69
CA ARG A 54 1.53 -11.46 7.84
C ARG A 54 0.76 -11.31 9.16
N LEU A 55 0.07 -10.19 9.35
CA LEU A 55 -0.70 -9.92 10.56
C LEU A 55 -1.87 -10.89 10.73
N SER A 56 -2.62 -11.18 9.66
CA SER A 56 -3.72 -12.15 9.69
C SER A 56 -3.24 -13.55 10.03
N ARG A 57 -2.10 -14.00 9.48
CA ARG A 57 -1.48 -15.29 9.85
C ARG A 57 -1.06 -15.31 11.31
N SER A 58 -0.37 -14.26 11.78
CA SER A 58 0.03 -14.16 13.18
C SER A 58 -1.16 -14.12 14.15
N ALA A 59 -2.24 -13.40 13.80
CA ALA A 59 -3.46 -13.37 14.59
C ALA A 59 -4.15 -14.73 14.64
N LYS A 60 -4.25 -15.44 13.50
CA LYS A 60 -4.83 -16.78 13.43
C LYS A 60 -4.01 -17.82 14.20
N LEU A 61 -2.68 -17.69 14.25
CA LEU A 61 -1.84 -18.57 15.08
C LEU A 61 -2.07 -18.32 16.57
N ARG A 62 -2.20 -17.05 16.98
CA ARG A 62 -2.53 -16.69 18.37
C ARG A 62 -3.92 -17.17 18.78
N SER A 63 -4.92 -17.04 17.90
CA SER A 63 -6.27 -17.53 18.18
C SER A 63 -6.30 -19.05 18.30
N GLN A 64 -5.61 -19.78 17.43
CA GLN A 64 -5.49 -21.25 17.55
C GLN A 64 -4.78 -21.67 18.84
N SER A 65 -3.74 -20.96 19.28
CA SER A 65 -3.10 -21.25 20.58
C SER A 65 -4.02 -20.93 21.76
N ALA A 66 -4.83 -19.87 21.66
CA ALA A 66 -5.82 -19.52 22.67
C ALA A 66 -6.94 -20.57 22.72
N GLU A 67 -7.45 -20.99 21.56
CA GLU A 67 -8.43 -22.07 21.45
C GLU A 67 -7.89 -23.41 21.94
N LEU A 68 -6.61 -23.75 21.72
CA LEU A 68 -6.04 -25.01 22.24
C LEU A 68 -5.93 -24.98 23.77
N LEU A 69 -5.58 -23.83 24.36
CA LEU A 69 -5.59 -23.64 25.83
C LEU A 69 -7.00 -23.63 26.41
N ASP A 70 -7.97 -23.08 25.66
CA ASP A 70 -9.37 -23.11 26.02
C ASP A 70 -9.95 -24.52 25.89
N THR A 71 -9.64 -25.26 24.82
CA THR A 71 -10.05 -26.67 24.63
C THR A 71 -9.42 -27.58 25.70
N ARG A 72 -8.19 -27.28 26.16
CA ARG A 72 -7.56 -27.99 27.28
C ARG A 72 -8.22 -27.65 28.63
N SER A 73 -8.77 -26.45 28.77
CA SER A 73 -9.54 -26.04 29.96
C SER A 73 -10.98 -26.56 29.90
N SER A 74 -11.60 -26.60 28.73
CA SER A 74 -12.96 -27.08 28.46
C SER A 74 -13.06 -28.60 28.35
N ALA A 75 -11.95 -29.33 28.15
CA ALA A 75 -11.91 -30.78 28.42
C ALA A 75 -12.09 -31.10 29.92
N ILE A 76 -11.98 -30.10 30.81
CA ILE A 76 -12.31 -30.19 32.24
C ILE A 76 -13.74 -29.70 32.51
N THR A 77 -14.36 -28.91 31.63
CA THR A 77 -15.73 -28.38 31.79
C THR A 77 -16.55 -28.58 30.52
N LEU A 78 -17.34 -29.66 30.54
CA LEU A 78 -18.31 -30.08 29.53
C LEU A 78 -19.08 -28.91 28.89
N GLN A 79 -19.01 -28.85 27.56
CA GLN A 79 -20.14 -28.67 26.65
C GLN A 79 -21.02 -27.42 26.82
N GLU A 80 -20.75 -26.35 26.04
CA GLU A 80 -21.79 -25.39 25.63
C GLU A 80 -21.38 -24.54 24.40
N ASP A 81 -22.33 -24.48 23.45
CA ASP A 81 -22.57 -23.56 22.32
C ASP A 81 -21.51 -23.17 21.26
N GLN A 82 -21.77 -23.63 20.03
CA GLN A 82 -21.12 -23.21 18.79
C GLN A 82 -21.94 -22.12 18.08
N VAL A 83 -21.56 -20.86 18.24
CA VAL A 83 -21.84 -19.79 17.27
C VAL A 83 -20.59 -18.93 17.12
N SER A 84 -19.89 -19.07 15.99
CA SER A 84 -18.85 -18.12 15.60
C SER A 84 -18.81 -17.97 14.08
N GLY A 85 -19.57 -16.97 13.60
CA GLY A 85 -19.49 -16.45 12.24
C GLY A 85 -18.11 -15.82 11.99
N GLY A 86 -17.19 -16.60 11.46
CA GLY A 86 -15.88 -16.12 11.01
C GLY A 86 -15.98 -15.38 9.68
N CYS A 87 -15.93 -14.05 9.71
CA CYS A 87 -15.77 -13.24 8.50
C CYS A 87 -14.41 -13.56 7.86
N SER A 88 -14.42 -14.35 6.78
CA SER A 88 -13.21 -14.88 6.16
C SER A 88 -12.40 -13.74 5.55
N ALA A 89 -11.22 -13.48 6.12
CA ALA A 89 -10.24 -12.48 5.66
C ALA A 89 -9.83 -12.63 4.17
N GLN A 90 -10.22 -13.74 3.53
CA GLN A 90 -10.03 -14.03 2.12
C GLN A 90 -10.82 -13.08 1.20
N GLY A 91 -11.95 -12.51 1.66
CA GLY A 91 -12.75 -11.57 0.87
C GLY A 91 -12.10 -10.19 0.65
N CYS A 92 -11.30 -9.71 1.61
CA CYS A 92 -10.71 -8.36 1.54
C CYS A 92 -9.57 -8.23 0.52
N VAL A 93 -8.83 -9.31 0.24
CA VAL A 93 -7.64 -9.24 -0.63
C VAL A 93 -8.03 -9.23 -2.11
N VAL A 94 -9.10 -9.95 -2.46
CA VAL A 94 -9.60 -10.04 -3.84
C VAL A 94 -10.23 -8.70 -4.28
N CYS A 95 -10.95 -8.00 -3.41
CA CYS A 95 -11.54 -6.69 -3.73
C CYS A 95 -10.48 -5.60 -4.01
N LEU A 96 -9.32 -5.65 -3.35
CA LEU A 96 -8.24 -4.66 -3.56
C LEU A 96 -7.53 -4.82 -4.91
N PHE A 97 -7.46 -6.05 -5.45
CA PHE A 97 -6.89 -6.30 -6.78
C PHE A 97 -7.79 -5.74 -7.90
N THR A 98 -9.11 -5.89 -7.79
CA THR A 98 -10.06 -5.42 -8.82
C THR A 98 -10.14 -3.90 -8.87
N VAL A 99 -10.07 -3.21 -7.72
CA VAL A 99 -10.17 -1.74 -7.68
C VAL A 99 -8.92 -1.06 -8.25
N PHE A 100 -7.76 -1.72 -8.25
CA PHE A 100 -6.51 -1.09 -8.68
C PHE A 100 -6.08 -1.40 -10.13
N CYS A 101 -6.58 -2.49 -10.71
CA CYS A 101 -6.30 -2.85 -12.12
C CYS A 101 -7.27 -2.24 -13.13
N MET A 102 -8.39 -1.65 -12.72
CA MET A 102 -9.46 -1.20 -13.64
C MET A 102 -9.39 0.29 -14.01
N HIS A 103 -8.33 1.03 -13.64
CA HIS A 103 -8.19 2.46 -13.93
C HIS A 103 -6.75 2.91 -14.26
N ASP A 104 -6.08 2.16 -15.13
CA ASP A 104 -4.95 2.62 -15.95
C ASP A 104 -5.15 2.05 -17.37
#